data_AF-A0A349FHV8-F1
#
_entry.id   AF-A0A349FHV8-F1
#
_cell.length_a   1.000
_cell.length_b   1.000
_cell.length_c   1.000
_cell.angle_alpha   90.00
_cell.angle_beta   90.00
_cell.angle_gamma   90.00
#
_symmetry.space_group_name_H-M   'P 1'
#
loop_
_entity.id
_entity.type
_entity.pdbx_description
1 polymer ?
#
loop_
_entity_poly.entity_id
_entity_poly.type
_entity_poly.pdbx_seq_one_letter_code
_entity_poly.pdbx_strand_id
1 'polypeptide(L)'
;MIKIVEIKSLLRNSGVRRYLANTSWMMGEQVLRIIAGLVVGTWVARYLGPDRFGVFSYVMAFTSIFGGLAKLGLDGIVVRELINRPEKCDVYLGSAFWLKLLGSILVVLLVLIILPFTNNDSSTNFLVLIVVSGFVLQTFEVIDFYFQSQVLSKITSICKTIQLSLSSIIKIYL
;
A
#
# COMPACT_ATOMS: atom_id res chain seq x y z
N MET A 1 -33.82 23.60 0.82
CA MET A 1 -33.81 23.54 -0.66
C MET A 1 -32.57 24.20 -1.29
N ILE A 2 -32.11 25.36 -0.78
CA ILE A 2 -30.97 26.14 -1.33
C ILE A 2 -29.63 25.36 -1.33
N LYS A 3 -29.31 24.60 -0.27
CA LYS A 3 -28.08 23.78 -0.20
C LYS A 3 -27.98 22.68 -1.28
N ILE A 4 -29.12 22.17 -1.78
CA ILE A 4 -29.13 21.09 -2.79
C ILE A 4 -28.80 21.66 -4.19
N VAL A 5 -29.14 22.92 -4.45
CA VAL A 5 -28.87 23.61 -5.71
C VAL A 5 -27.39 23.98 -5.81
N GLU A 6 -26.75 24.40 -4.72
CA GLU A 6 -25.29 24.62 -4.65
C GLU A 6 -24.48 23.33 -4.86
N ILE A 7 -24.92 22.20 -4.27
CA ILE A 7 -24.25 20.91 -4.49
C ILE A 7 -24.36 20.49 -5.98
N LYS A 8 -25.52 20.68 -6.61
CA LYS A 8 -25.69 20.42 -8.06
C LYS A 8 -24.88 21.37 -8.94
N SER A 9 -24.67 22.63 -8.55
CA SER A 9 -23.88 23.59 -9.33
C SER A 9 -22.38 23.30 -9.22
N LEU A 10 -21.89 22.86 -8.05
CA LEU A 10 -20.51 22.42 -7.84
C LEU A 10 -20.21 21.12 -8.61
N LEU A 11 -21.15 20.17 -8.65
CA LEU A 11 -21.04 18.94 -9.45
C LEU A 11 -21.07 19.18 -10.97
N ARG A 12 -21.51 20.36 -11.42
CA ARG A 12 -21.54 20.73 -12.84
C ARG A 12 -20.19 21.27 -13.34
N ASN A 13 -19.28 21.64 -12.43
CA ASN A 13 -17.94 22.10 -12.80
C ASN A 13 -17.07 20.90 -13.23
N SER A 14 -16.54 20.95 -14.46
CA SER A 14 -15.78 19.85 -15.06
C SER A 14 -14.56 19.45 -14.22
N GLY A 15 -13.92 20.43 -13.56
CA GLY A 15 -12.83 20.20 -12.61
C GLY A 15 -13.28 19.37 -11.41
N VAL A 16 -14.29 19.84 -10.67
CA VAL A 16 -14.83 19.15 -9.48
C VAL A 16 -15.26 17.72 -9.82
N ARG A 17 -15.95 17.52 -10.96
CA ARG A 17 -16.35 16.18 -11.41
C ARG A 17 -15.16 15.25 -11.66
N ARG A 18 -14.05 15.75 -12.24
CA ARG A 18 -12.84 14.97 -12.50
C ARG A 18 -12.16 14.54 -11.19
N TYR A 19 -12.01 15.46 -10.24
CA TYR A 19 -11.44 15.14 -8.93
C TYR A 19 -12.30 14.15 -8.15
N LEU A 20 -13.61 14.38 -8.10
CA LEU A 20 -14.55 13.47 -7.43
C LEU A 20 -14.54 12.07 -8.06
N ALA A 21 -14.52 11.96 -9.39
CA ALA A 21 -14.45 10.67 -10.06
C ALA A 21 -13.15 9.91 -9.71
N ASN A 22 -12.02 10.60 -9.66
CA ASN A 22 -10.73 9.99 -9.29
C ASN A 22 -10.70 9.54 -7.82
N THR A 23 -11.15 10.40 -6.91
CA THR A 23 -11.24 10.08 -5.48
C THR A 23 -12.21 8.93 -5.21
N SER A 24 -13.38 8.91 -5.86
CA SER A 24 -14.34 7.81 -5.73
C SER A 24 -13.74 6.47 -6.17
N TRP A 25 -12.88 6.48 -7.18
CA TRP A 25 -12.23 5.27 -7.66
C TRP A 25 -11.17 4.74 -6.68
N MET A 26 -10.38 5.63 -6.09
CA MET A 26 -9.45 5.29 -5.01
C MET A 26 -10.19 4.77 -3.77
N MET A 27 -11.30 5.41 -3.39
CA MET A 27 -12.13 4.96 -2.27
C MET A 27 -12.76 3.59 -2.53
N GLY A 28 -13.27 3.37 -3.75
CA GLY A 28 -13.83 2.07 -4.15
C GLY A 28 -12.78 0.95 -4.07
N GLU A 29 -11.57 1.20 -4.57
CA GLU A 29 -10.44 0.27 -4.46
C GLU A 29 -10.08 -0.02 -2.99
N GLN A 30 -10.03 1.00 -2.14
CA GLN A 30 -9.76 0.83 -0.71
C GLN A 30 -10.84 -0.02 -0.01
N VAL A 31 -12.12 0.22 -0.30
CA VAL A 31 -13.23 -0.56 0.26
C VAL A 31 -13.15 -2.01 -0.20
N LEU A 32 -12.90 -2.24 -1.49
CA LEU A 32 -12.72 -3.59 -2.04
C LEU A 32 -11.56 -4.32 -1.37
N ARG A 33 -10.43 -3.63 -1.14
CA ARG A 33 -9.27 -4.17 -0.43
C ARG A 33 -9.60 -4.60 1.00
N ILE A 34 -10.37 -3.81 1.74
CA ILE A 34 -10.80 -4.15 3.10
C ILE A 34 -11.72 -5.38 3.09
N ILE A 35 -12.72 -5.41 2.21
CA ILE A 35 -13.65 -6.54 2.09
C ILE A 35 -12.90 -7.82 1.68
N ALA A 36 -12.04 -7.74 0.66
CA ALA A 36 -11.23 -8.87 0.22
C ALA A 36 -10.30 -9.36 1.33
N GLY A 37 -9.67 -8.44 2.07
CA GLY A 37 -8.83 -8.78 3.21
C GLY A 37 -9.58 -9.56 4.30
N LEU A 38 -10.83 -9.18 4.59
CA LEU A 38 -11.68 -9.88 5.54
C LEU A 38 -12.08 -11.28 5.03
N VAL A 39 -12.54 -11.38 3.79
CA VAL A 39 -12.99 -12.65 3.19
C VAL A 39 -11.83 -13.63 3.06
N VAL A 40 -10.73 -13.19 2.43
CA VAL A 40 -9.52 -14.02 2.25
C VAL A 40 -8.89 -14.32 3.60
N GLY A 41 -8.83 -13.36 4.52
CA GLY A 41 -8.31 -13.58 5.88
C GLY A 41 -9.09 -14.65 6.64
N THR A 42 -10.42 -14.62 6.57
CA THR A 42 -11.28 -15.65 7.18
C THR A 42 -11.08 -17.02 6.54
N TRP A 43 -10.93 -17.07 5.21
CA TRP A 43 -10.66 -18.31 4.48
C TRP A 43 -9.31 -18.93 4.88
N VAL A 44 -8.27 -18.10 4.87
CA VAL A 44 -6.91 -18.46 5.27
C VAL A 44 -6.89 -18.96 6.72
N ALA A 45 -7.59 -18.29 7.64
CA ALA A 45 -7.71 -18.74 9.03
C ALA A 45 -8.34 -20.14 9.16
N ARG A 46 -9.36 -20.45 8.35
CA ARG A 46 -10.00 -21.77 8.31
C ARG A 46 -9.08 -22.85 7.74
N TYR A 47 -8.31 -22.52 6.70
CA TYR A 47 -7.41 -23.47 6.04
C TYR A 47 -6.18 -23.79 6.89
N LEU A 48 -5.57 -22.77 7.51
CA LEU A 48 -4.35 -22.94 8.32
C LEU A 48 -4.62 -23.50 9.72
N GLY A 49 -5.84 -23.33 10.25
CA GLY A 49 -6.15 -23.63 11.64
C GLY A 49 -5.51 -22.64 12.62
N PRO A 50 -5.80 -22.75 13.93
CA PRO A 50 -5.44 -21.75 14.93
C PRO A 50 -3.92 -21.60 15.12
N ASP A 51 -3.16 -22.69 15.12
CA ASP A 51 -1.72 -22.64 15.42
C ASP A 51 -0.94 -21.91 14.31
N ARG A 52 -1.12 -22.33 13.05
CA ARG A 52 -0.42 -21.73 11.91
C ARG A 52 -0.95 -20.33 11.59
N PHE A 53 -2.24 -20.08 11.80
CA PHE A 53 -2.80 -18.73 11.67
C PHE A 53 -2.26 -17.78 12.76
N GLY A 54 -1.97 -18.29 13.95
CA GLY A 54 -1.29 -17.55 15.02
C GLY A 54 0.10 -17.07 14.59
N VAL A 55 0.93 -17.96 14.03
CA VAL A 55 2.24 -17.60 13.48
C VAL A 55 2.11 -16.59 12.34
N PHE A 56 1.18 -16.82 11.40
CA PHE A 56 0.93 -15.88 10.29
C PHE A 56 0.55 -14.47 10.80
N SER A 57 -0.36 -14.41 11.78
CA SER A 57 -0.81 -13.15 12.39
C SER A 57 0.33 -12.44 13.13
N TYR A 58 1.17 -13.20 13.83
CA TYR A 58 2.37 -12.68 14.48
C TYR A 58 3.34 -12.05 13.46
N VAL A 59 3.66 -12.77 12.38
CA VAL A 59 4.55 -12.27 11.32
C VAL A 59 4.00 -10.98 10.70
N MET A 60 2.70 -10.94 10.39
CA MET A 60 2.04 -9.76 9.83
C MET A 60 2.05 -8.58 10.81
N ALA A 61 1.76 -8.81 12.09
CA ALA A 61 1.78 -7.77 13.11
C ALA A 61 3.20 -7.23 13.32
N PHE A 62 4.18 -8.12 13.48
CA PHE A 62 5.59 -7.76 13.65
C PHE A 62 6.10 -6.93 12.47
N THR A 63 5.86 -7.39 11.23
CA THR A 63 6.29 -6.67 10.02
C THR A 63 5.58 -5.31 9.86
N SER A 64 4.31 -5.20 10.25
CA SER A 64 3.53 -3.95 10.09
C SER A 64 4.12 -2.76 10.87
N ILE A 65 4.76 -3.02 12.01
CA ILE A 65 5.44 -2.01 12.83
C ILE A 65 6.57 -1.33 12.03
N PHE A 66 7.31 -2.13 11.26
CA PHE A 66 8.41 -1.65 10.44
C PHE A 66 7.97 -1.05 9.09
N GLY A 67 6.74 -1.34 8.64
CA GLY A 67 6.22 -0.85 7.38
C GLY A 67 6.18 0.68 7.29
N GLY A 68 5.85 1.35 8.41
CA GLY A 68 5.90 2.82 8.48
C GLY A 68 7.32 3.36 8.30
N LEU A 69 8.31 2.73 8.94
CA LEU A 69 9.72 3.10 8.82
C LEU A 69 10.23 2.92 7.38
N ALA A 70 9.85 1.83 6.72
CA ALA A 70 10.27 1.56 5.33
C ALA A 70 9.76 2.62 4.34
N LYS A 71 8.61 3.24 4.62
CA LYS A 71 8.01 4.28 3.75
C LYS A 71 8.56 5.68 3.99
N LEU A 72 9.18 5.94 5.14
CA LEU A 72 9.76 7.24 5.52
C LEU A 72 8.78 8.44 5.46
N GLY A 73 7.46 8.19 5.37
CA GLY A 73 6.45 9.24 5.22
C GLY A 73 6.49 10.00 3.88
N LEU A 74 7.19 9.48 2.87
CA LEU A 74 7.45 10.20 1.62
C LEU A 74 6.22 10.37 0.72
N ASP A 75 5.22 9.49 0.86
CA ASP A 75 4.05 9.42 -0.01
C ASP A 75 3.35 10.78 -0.20
N GLY A 76 3.07 11.49 0.90
CA GLY A 76 2.40 12.80 0.84
C GLY A 76 3.32 13.95 0.41
N ILE A 77 4.60 13.90 0.81
CA ILE A 77 5.58 14.95 0.52
C ILE A 77 5.88 14.98 -0.98
N VAL A 78 6.15 13.81 -1.56
CA VAL A 78 6.54 13.67 -2.96
C VAL A 78 5.37 14.05 -3.88
N VAL A 79 4.16 13.59 -3.58
CA VAL A 79 2.96 13.96 -4.36
C VAL A 79 2.73 15.47 -4.32
N ARG A 80 2.83 16.11 -3.15
CA ARG A 80 2.67 17.56 -3.02
C ARG A 80 3.72 18.32 -3.83
N GLU A 81 4.97 17.89 -3.76
CA GLU A 81 6.07 18.56 -4.46
C GLU A 81 5.99 18.37 -5.98
N LEU A 82 5.56 17.19 -6.45
CA LEU A 82 5.25 16.93 -7.86
C LEU A 82 4.13 17.83 -8.40
N ILE A 83 3.11 18.14 -7.58
CA ILE A 83 2.03 19.06 -7.96
C ILE A 83 2.55 20.51 -8.05
N ASN A 84 3.40 20.93 -7.11
CA ASN A 84 3.89 22.31 -7.05
C ASN A 84 4.99 22.62 -8.08
N ARG A 85 5.82 21.62 -8.42
CA ARG A 85 6.99 21.76 -9.29
C ARG A 85 7.08 20.60 -10.28
N PRO A 86 6.17 20.54 -11.28
CA PRO A 86 6.15 19.47 -12.25
C PRO A 86 7.43 19.40 -13.10
N GLU A 87 8.15 20.51 -13.29
CA GLU A 87 9.40 20.54 -14.07
C GLU A 87 10.55 19.74 -13.44
N LYS A 88 10.47 19.42 -12.14
CA LYS A 88 11.48 18.63 -11.40
C LYS A 88 11.02 17.20 -11.12
N CYS A 89 10.04 16.71 -11.85
CA CYS A 89 9.43 15.40 -11.66
C CYS A 89 10.47 14.26 -11.52
N ASP A 90 11.41 14.18 -12.46
CA ASP A 90 12.41 13.10 -12.49
C ASP A 90 13.32 13.12 -11.26
N VAL A 91 13.67 14.32 -10.78
CA VAL A 91 14.49 14.50 -9.58
C VAL A 91 13.73 14.04 -8.35
N TYR A 92 12.46 14.44 -8.19
CA TYR A 92 11.67 14.07 -7.02
C TYR A 92 11.35 12.58 -6.97
N LEU A 93 10.98 11.97 -8.11
CA LEU A 93 10.74 10.53 -8.19
C LEU A 93 12.04 9.74 -7.96
N GLY A 94 13.14 10.15 -8.59
CA GLY A 94 14.45 9.51 -8.42
C GLY A 94 14.92 9.57 -6.97
N SER A 95 14.87 10.74 -6.32
CA SER A 95 15.21 10.88 -4.91
C SER A 95 14.28 10.08 -4.00
N ALA A 96 12.98 10.08 -4.25
CA ALA A 96 12.02 9.29 -3.48
C ALA A 96 12.30 7.79 -3.59
N PHE A 97 12.64 7.30 -4.79
CA PHE A 97 12.99 5.91 -5.02
C PHE A 97 14.23 5.50 -4.22
N TRP A 98 15.31 6.26 -4.32
CA TRP A 98 16.54 5.98 -3.57
C TRP A 98 16.35 6.07 -2.06
N LEU A 99 15.57 7.05 -1.58
CA LEU A 99 15.26 7.16 -0.15
C LEU A 99 14.43 5.96 0.34
N LYS A 100 13.37 5.56 -0.38
CA LYS A 100 12.58 4.37 -0.02
C LYS A 100 13.44 3.11 -0.09
N LEU A 101 14.34 2.99 -1.07
CA LEU A 101 15.22 1.83 -1.21
C LEU A 101 16.17 1.71 -0.02
N LEU A 102 16.88 2.79 0.31
CA LEU A 102 17.75 2.83 1.49
C LEU A 102 16.96 2.57 2.78
N GLY A 103 15.80 3.20 2.95
CA GLY A 103 14.92 2.98 4.10
C GLY A 103 14.48 1.52 4.23
N SER A 104 14.10 0.88 3.12
CA SER A 104 13.71 -0.54 3.10
C SER A 104 14.86 -1.47 3.45
N ILE A 105 16.07 -1.21 2.92
CA ILE A 105 17.28 -2.00 3.23
C ILE A 105 17.65 -1.84 4.70
N LEU A 106 17.59 -0.62 5.24
CA LEU A 106 17.84 -0.36 6.66
C LEU A 106 16.84 -1.11 7.55
N VAL A 107 15.56 -1.14 7.17
CA VAL A 107 14.54 -1.92 7.88
C VAL A 107 14.85 -3.42 7.83
N VAL A 108 15.22 -3.96 6.67
CA VAL A 108 15.59 -5.38 6.54
C VAL A 108 16.79 -5.71 7.45
N LEU A 109 17.84 -4.88 7.44
CA LEU A 109 19.02 -5.06 8.29
C LEU A 109 18.68 -4.98 9.77
N LEU A 110 17.86 -3.99 10.15
CA LEU A 110 17.41 -3.81 11.53
C LEU A 110 16.63 -5.05 12.01
N VAL A 111 15.70 -5.55 11.19
CA VAL A 111 14.96 -6.78 11.52
C VAL A 111 15.90 -7.97 11.66
N LEU A 112 16.89 -8.13 10.76
CA LEU A 112 17.88 -9.20 10.84
C LEU A 112 18.66 -9.17 12.16
N ILE A 113 18.96 -7.99 12.68
CA ILE A 113 19.62 -7.82 13.98
C ILE A 113 18.67 -8.14 15.14
N ILE A 114 17.38 -7.80 15.05
CA ILE A 114 16.40 -8.02 16.13
C ILE A 114 15.97 -9.49 16.25
N LEU A 115 15.84 -10.21 15.13
CA LEU A 115 15.27 -11.57 15.12
C LEU A 115 15.97 -12.55 16.09
N PRO A 116 17.31 -12.60 16.20
CA PRO A 116 18.00 -13.48 17.16
C PRO A 116 17.68 -13.19 18.62
N PHE A 117 17.28 -11.95 18.96
CA PHE A 117 16.87 -11.58 20.31
C PHE A 117 15.42 -11.93 20.61
N THR A 118 14.69 -12.43 19.62
CA THR A 118 13.31 -12.88 19.76
C THR A 118 13.32 -14.39 19.98
N ASN A 119 12.62 -14.88 21.01
CA ASN A 119 12.48 -16.32 21.32
C ASN A 119 11.56 -17.06 20.33
N ASN A 120 11.74 -16.82 19.03
CA ASN A 120 11.00 -17.45 17.95
C ASN A 120 11.75 -18.67 17.42
N ASP A 121 11.02 -19.59 16.79
CA ASP A 121 11.61 -20.70 16.05
C ASP A 121 12.22 -20.23 14.71
N SER A 122 13.11 -21.06 14.16
CA SER A 122 13.78 -20.77 12.88
C SER A 122 12.79 -20.59 11.72
N SER A 123 11.67 -21.31 11.73
CA SER A 123 10.64 -21.22 10.68
C SER A 123 9.90 -19.88 10.72
N THR A 124 9.51 -19.38 11.90
CA THR A 124 8.88 -18.05 12.02
C THR A 124 9.85 -16.94 11.62
N ASN A 125 11.11 -17.02 12.04
CA ASN A 125 12.13 -16.03 11.66
C ASN A 125 12.32 -15.97 10.13
N PHE A 126 12.30 -17.13 9.46
CA PHE A 126 12.36 -17.20 8.00
C PHE A 126 11.14 -16.54 7.33
N LEU A 127 9.93 -16.78 7.85
CA LEU A 127 8.71 -16.13 7.36
C LEU A 127 8.74 -14.61 7.53
N VAL A 128 9.23 -14.11 8.67
CA VAL A 128 9.43 -12.66 8.89
C VAL A 128 10.36 -12.08 7.84
N LEU A 129 11.52 -12.72 7.59
CA LEU A 129 12.48 -12.23 6.60
C LEU A 129 11.88 -12.18 5.18
N ILE A 130 11.09 -13.19 4.79
CA ILE A 130 10.36 -13.18 3.51
C ILE A 130 9.46 -11.95 3.43
N VAL A 131 8.61 -11.71 4.44
CA VAL A 131 7.63 -10.62 4.39
C VAL A 131 8.32 -9.25 4.41
N VAL A 132 9.35 -9.07 5.24
CA VAL A 132 10.10 -7.81 5.33
C VAL A 132 10.88 -7.52 4.06
N SER A 133 11.43 -8.54 3.38
CA SER A 133 12.10 -8.36 2.09
C SER A 133 11.17 -7.72 1.03
N GLY A 134 9.85 -7.93 1.16
CA GLY A 134 8.84 -7.32 0.31
C GLY A 134 8.82 -5.78 0.37
N PHE A 135 9.36 -5.15 1.40
CA PHE A 135 9.49 -3.70 1.46
C PHE A 135 10.44 -3.14 0.40
N VAL A 136 11.43 -3.92 -0.04
CA VAL A 136 12.29 -3.53 -1.18
C VAL A 136 11.47 -3.41 -2.46
N LEU A 137 10.49 -4.30 -2.66
CA LEU A 137 9.58 -4.21 -3.81
C LEU A 137 8.58 -3.04 -3.70
N GLN A 138 8.26 -2.58 -2.48
CA GLN A 138 7.40 -1.40 -2.28
C GLN A 138 8.06 -0.08 -2.68
N THR A 139 9.37 -0.07 -2.95
CA THR A 139 10.08 1.12 -3.47
C THR A 139 9.53 1.55 -4.84
N PHE A 140 9.02 0.61 -5.63
CA PHE A 140 8.39 0.88 -6.92
C PHE A 140 7.04 1.61 -6.82
N GLU A 141 6.45 1.72 -5.63
CA GLU A 141 5.25 2.55 -5.39
C GLU A 141 5.48 4.03 -5.71
N VAL A 142 6.72 4.48 -5.89
CA VAL A 142 7.03 5.85 -6.35
C VAL A 142 6.34 6.17 -7.68
N ILE A 143 6.11 5.16 -8.53
CA ILE A 143 5.36 5.32 -9.78
C ILE A 143 3.92 5.78 -9.49
N ASP A 144 3.30 5.30 -8.41
CA ASP A 144 1.95 5.73 -8.03
C ASP A 144 1.91 7.22 -7.67
N PHE A 145 2.99 7.78 -7.10
CA PHE A 145 3.04 9.20 -6.74
C PHE A 145 2.91 10.10 -7.97
N TYR A 146 3.50 9.70 -9.09
CA TYR A 146 3.37 10.39 -10.37
C TYR A 146 1.94 10.38 -10.90
N PHE A 147 1.28 9.22 -10.89
CA PHE A 147 -0.12 9.13 -11.32
C PHE A 147 -1.05 9.88 -10.38
N GLN A 148 -0.71 9.94 -9.09
CA GLN A 148 -1.48 10.66 -8.09
C GLN A 148 -1.35 12.18 -8.24
N SER A 149 -0.16 12.70 -8.53
CA SER A 149 0.04 14.14 -8.75
C SER A 149 -0.71 14.65 -9.99
N GLN A 150 -0.90 13.81 -11.01
CA GLN A 150 -1.61 14.17 -12.25
C GLN A 150 -3.11 13.89 -12.26
N VAL A 151 -3.71 13.48 -11.13
CA VAL A 151 -5.14 13.13 -11.05
C VAL A 151 -5.49 11.98 -12.02
N LEU A 152 -4.55 11.05 -12.22
CA LEU A 152 -4.68 9.84 -13.03
C LEU A 152 -4.71 8.57 -12.16
N SER A 153 -4.93 8.73 -10.85
CA SER A 153 -5.01 7.63 -9.87
C SER A 153 -6.08 6.60 -10.22
N LYS A 154 -7.02 6.93 -11.12
CA LYS A 154 -7.97 5.97 -11.66
C LYS A 154 -7.25 4.74 -12.22
N ILE A 155 -6.19 4.95 -13.01
CA ILE A 155 -5.46 3.87 -13.69
C ILE A 155 -4.78 2.97 -12.65
N THR A 156 -4.07 3.57 -11.69
CA THR A 156 -3.37 2.81 -10.63
C THR A 156 -4.34 2.02 -9.75
N SER A 157 -5.52 2.58 -9.45
CA SER A 157 -6.55 1.86 -8.69
C SER A 157 -7.13 0.67 -9.47
N ILE A 158 -7.29 0.77 -10.80
CA ILE A 158 -7.69 -0.39 -11.64
C ILE A 158 -6.63 -1.49 -11.55
N CYS A 159 -5.35 -1.14 -11.73
CA CYS A 159 -4.25 -2.09 -11.62
C CYS A 159 -4.23 -2.78 -10.25
N LYS A 160 -4.38 -2.01 -9.17
CA LYS A 160 -4.46 -2.53 -7.79
C LYS A 160 -5.65 -3.45 -7.57
N THR A 161 -6.80 -3.13 -8.16
CA THR A 161 -8.00 -3.97 -8.09
C THR A 161 -7.79 -5.30 -8.82
N ILE A 162 -7.17 -5.29 -10.01
CA ILE A 162 -6.85 -6.50 -10.77
C ILE A 162 -5.84 -7.37 -9.99
N GLN A 163 -4.77 -6.74 -9.48
CA GLN A 163 -3.77 -7.41 -8.65
C GLN A 163 -4.41 -8.07 -7.41
N LEU A 164 -5.31 -7.35 -6.72
CA LEU A 164 -6.02 -7.85 -5.55
C LEU A 164 -6.89 -9.06 -5.90
N SER A 165 -7.66 -8.98 -6.97
CA SER A 165 -8.51 -10.08 -7.44
C SER A 165 -7.67 -11.31 -7.78
N LEU A 166 -6.59 -11.14 -8.54
CA LEU A 166 -5.70 -12.25 -8.91
C LEU A 166 -5.04 -12.88 -7.68
N SER A 167 -4.51 -12.06 -6.75
CA SER A 167 -3.91 -12.55 -5.52
C SER A 167 -4.91 -13.29 -4.63
N SER A 168 -6.16 -12.80 -4.55
CA SER A 168 -7.22 -13.44 -3.76
C SER A 168 -7.61 -14.81 -4.32
N ILE A 169 -7.72 -14.93 -5.64
CA ILE A 169 -8.02 -16.21 -6.31
C ILE A 169 -6.90 -17.22 -6.04
N ILE A 170 -5.64 -16.81 -6.18
CA ILE A 170 -4.49 -17.68 -5.91
C ILE A 170 -4.52 -18.21 -4.47
N LYS A 171 -4.79 -17.33 -3.49
CA LYS A 171 -4.85 -17.69 -2.06
C LYS A 171 -6.02 -18.62 -1.69
N ILE A 172 -7.09 -18.62 -2.47
CA ILE A 172 -8.26 -19.49 -2.22
C ILE A 172 -8.04 -20.88 -2.82
N TYR A 173 -7.35 -20.94 -3.97
CA TYR A 173 -7.12 -22.19 -4.69
C TYR A 173 -5.97 -23.02 -4.10
N LEU A 174 -4.94 -22.37 -3.55
CA LEU A 174 -3.73 -22.99 -2.98
C LEU A 174 -3.84 -23.11 -1.45
#